data_AF-A0A539E4K1-F1
#
_entry.id   AF-A0A539E4K1-F1
#
_cell.length_a   1.000
_cell.length_b   1.000
_cell.length_c   1.000
_cell.angle_alpha   90.00
_cell.angle_beta   90.00
_cell.angle_gamma   90.00
#
_symmetry.space_group_name_H-M   'P 1'
#
loop_
_entity.id
_entity.type
_entity.pdbx_description
1 polymer ?
#
loop_
_entity_poly.entity_id
_entity_poly.type
_entity_poly.pdbx_seq_one_letter_code
_entity_poly.pdbx_strand_id
1 'polypeptide(L)'
;MTEVNISKEEIATIYPQVAATMADALGCDADKMTPTARLIDDLGAESIDFLDIVFRLERAFKVKIPRGRIVEEARGDLSEAEFEKSGIVTEAGMVRLKSFLSEVPPEHFKSPMKVADIPRLFTVETFCKMVLRQQRAAAAPPA
;
A
#
# COMPACT_ATOMS: atom_id res chain seq x y z
N MET A 1 -13.04 12.14 5.41
CA MET A 1 -11.75 11.43 5.45
C MET A 1 -10.69 12.35 4.89
N THR A 2 -9.68 12.71 5.68
CA THR A 2 -8.61 13.64 5.28
C THR A 2 -7.82 13.03 4.13
N GLU A 3 -7.74 13.73 3.00
CA GLU A 3 -6.67 13.48 2.02
C GLU A 3 -5.35 13.62 2.78
N VAL A 4 -4.74 12.49 3.11
CA VAL A 4 -3.47 12.47 3.80
C VAL A 4 -2.43 12.78 2.73
N ASN A 5 -2.23 14.08 2.47
CA ASN A 5 -1.08 14.58 1.73
C ASN A 5 0.15 14.18 2.55
N ILE A 6 0.77 13.08 2.16
CA ILE A 6 2.01 12.57 2.73
C ILE A 6 3.14 13.20 1.93
N SER A 7 4.01 13.95 2.60
CA SER A 7 5.11 14.63 1.91
C SER A 7 6.26 13.65 1.62
N LYS A 8 7.10 14.01 0.64
CA LYS A 8 8.31 13.23 0.33
C LYS A 8 9.29 13.20 1.50
N GLU A 9 9.36 14.25 2.31
CA GLU A 9 10.23 14.29 3.50
C GLU A 9 9.78 13.28 4.56
N GLU A 10 8.48 13.12 4.77
CA GLU A 10 7.94 12.12 5.71
C GLU A 10 8.26 10.70 5.24
N ILE A 11 8.08 10.44 3.94
CA ILE A 11 8.42 9.14 3.34
C ILE A 11 9.91 8.88 3.52
N ALA A 12 10.77 9.86 3.20
CA ALA A 12 12.22 9.72 3.32
C ALA A 12 12.68 9.43 4.76
N THR A 13 11.92 9.90 5.76
CA THR A 13 12.25 9.68 7.18
C THR A 13 12.05 8.22 7.59
N ILE A 14 10.98 7.56 7.12
CA ILE A 14 10.69 6.16 7.48
C ILE A 14 11.19 5.15 6.46
N TYR A 15 11.44 5.58 5.22
CA TYR A 15 11.82 4.72 4.11
C TYR A 15 13.01 3.79 4.42
N PRO A 16 14.12 4.24 5.04
CA PRO A 16 15.24 3.35 5.33
C PRO A 16 14.84 2.17 6.23
N GLN A 17 14.00 2.43 7.23
CA GLN A 17 13.52 1.40 8.13
C GLN A 17 12.48 0.50 7.47
N VAL A 18 11.57 1.06 6.66
CA VAL A 18 10.60 0.29 5.87
C VAL A 18 11.32 -0.64 4.89
N ALA A 19 12.24 -0.10 4.09
CA ALA A 19 13.03 -0.82 3.10
C ALA A 19 13.82 -1.97 3.75
N ALA A 20 14.53 -1.71 4.85
CA ALA A 20 15.25 -2.76 5.58
C ALA A 20 14.30 -3.86 6.09
N THR A 21 13.17 -3.46 6.68
CA THR A 21 12.16 -4.41 7.19
C THR A 21 11.58 -5.29 6.08
N MET A 22 11.31 -4.69 4.91
CA MET A 22 10.79 -5.40 3.75
C MET A 22 11.85 -6.30 3.11
N ALA A 23 13.11 -5.86 3.06
CA ALA A 23 14.24 -6.65 2.57
C ALA A 23 14.45 -7.91 3.42
N ASP A 24 14.39 -7.76 4.74
CA ASP A 24 14.47 -8.88 5.69
C ASP A 24 13.29 -9.85 5.55
N ALA A 25 12.10 -9.35 5.21
CA ALA A 25 10.91 -10.18 5.00
C ALA A 25 10.99 -10.97 3.68
N LEU A 26 11.44 -10.31 2.61
CA LEU A 26 11.58 -10.90 1.28
C LEU A 26 12.87 -11.70 1.08
N GLY A 27 13.80 -11.64 2.05
CA GLY A 27 15.10 -12.29 1.93
C GLY A 27 15.94 -11.76 0.77
N CYS A 28 15.81 -10.46 0.44
CA CYS A 28 16.52 -9.84 -0.68
C CYS A 28 17.34 -8.63 -0.22
N ASP A 29 18.15 -8.08 -1.13
CA ASP A 29 19.04 -6.96 -0.82
C ASP A 29 18.26 -5.64 -0.65
N ALA A 30 18.63 -4.85 0.35
CA ALA A 30 18.07 -3.52 0.57
C ALA A 30 18.33 -2.59 -0.63
N ASP A 31 19.38 -2.83 -1.41
CA ASP A 31 19.67 -2.08 -2.64
C ASP A 31 18.59 -2.26 -3.72
N LYS A 32 17.82 -3.36 -3.67
CA LYS A 32 16.68 -3.59 -4.58
C LYS A 32 15.41 -2.86 -4.14
N MET A 33 15.34 -2.39 -2.89
CA MET A 33 14.15 -1.78 -2.30
C MET A 33 13.94 -0.33 -2.71
N THR A 34 13.93 -0.03 -4.02
CA THR A 34 13.68 1.34 -4.47
C THR A 34 12.23 1.77 -4.19
N PRO A 35 11.93 3.07 -3.96
CA PRO A 35 10.57 3.52 -3.65
C PRO A 35 9.53 3.11 -4.71
N THR A 36 9.97 3.02 -5.97
CA THR A 36 9.14 2.65 -7.11
C THR A 36 9.13 1.16 -7.43
N ALA A 37 9.95 0.35 -6.74
CA ALA A 37 9.98 -1.10 -6.96
C ALA A 37 8.65 -1.72 -6.54
N ARG A 38 8.03 -2.47 -7.45
CA ARG A 38 6.78 -3.19 -7.23
C ARG A 38 7.08 -4.52 -6.57
N LEU A 39 6.35 -4.84 -5.49
CA LEU A 39 6.67 -6.01 -4.69
C LEU A 39 6.54 -7.31 -5.48
N ILE A 40 5.44 -7.51 -6.18
CA ILE A 40 5.21 -8.74 -6.94
C ILE A 40 6.08 -8.76 -8.20
N ASP A 41 5.93 -7.74 -9.04
CA ASP A 41 6.48 -7.79 -10.39
C ASP A 41 8.00 -7.56 -10.45
N ASP A 42 8.57 -6.79 -9.51
CA ASP A 42 10.01 -6.46 -9.54
C ASP A 42 10.81 -7.19 -8.44
N LEU A 43 10.19 -7.48 -7.29
CA LEU A 43 10.85 -8.16 -6.15
C LEU A 43 10.42 -9.61 -5.98
N GLY A 44 9.44 -10.10 -6.75
CA GLY A 44 8.99 -11.49 -6.70
C GLY A 44 8.20 -11.86 -5.45
N ALA A 45 7.63 -10.88 -4.74
CA ALA A 45 6.87 -11.12 -3.53
C ALA A 45 5.64 -12.00 -3.79
N GLU A 46 5.47 -13.03 -2.97
CA GLU A 46 4.30 -13.90 -2.94
C GLU A 46 3.28 -13.42 -1.90
N SER A 47 2.05 -13.93 -1.97
CA SER A 47 0.97 -13.57 -1.01
C SER A 47 1.35 -13.80 0.46
N ILE A 48 2.24 -14.76 0.74
CA ILE A 48 2.75 -15.02 2.09
C ILE A 48 3.72 -13.94 2.57
N ASP A 49 4.52 -13.36 1.67
CA ASP A 49 5.48 -12.32 2.00
C ASP A 49 4.78 -11.04 2.42
N PHE A 50 3.64 -10.72 1.82
CA PHE A 50 2.80 -9.60 2.26
C PHE A 50 2.40 -9.72 3.73
N LEU A 51 2.10 -10.94 4.21
CA LEU A 51 1.74 -11.16 5.60
C LEU A 51 2.95 -10.93 6.53
N ASP A 52 4.15 -11.38 6.14
CA ASP A 52 5.36 -11.18 6.93
C ASP A 52 5.80 -9.70 6.94
N ILE A 53 5.79 -9.04 5.76
CA ILE A 53 6.06 -7.61 5.63
C ILE A 53 5.15 -6.80 6.55
N VAL A 54 3.83 -7.01 6.44
CA VAL A 54 2.85 -6.29 7.26
C VAL A 54 3.11 -6.55 8.74
N PHE A 55 3.29 -7.81 9.14
CA PHE A 55 3.54 -8.15 10.54
C PHE A 55 4.80 -7.50 11.11
N ARG A 56 5.89 -7.47 10.34
CA ARG A 56 7.14 -6.83 10.75
C ARG A 56 7.02 -5.32 10.81
N LEU A 57 6.35 -4.69 9.84
CA LEU A 57 6.09 -3.25 9.85
C LEU A 57 5.21 -2.83 11.03
N GLU A 58 4.16 -3.60 11.33
CA GLU A 58 3.31 -3.38 12.51
C GLU A 58 4.15 -3.37 13.80
N ARG A 59 5.06 -4.34 13.96
CA ARG A 59 5.94 -4.42 15.13
C ARG A 59 6.99 -3.31 15.17
N ALA A 60 7.60 -3.00 14.03
CA ALA A 60 8.66 -2.00 13.92
C ALA A 60 8.16 -0.58 14.20
N PHE A 61 6.97 -0.24 13.69
CA PHE A 61 6.39 1.10 13.80
C PHE A 61 5.27 1.20 14.83
N LYS A 62 4.94 0.10 15.52
CA LYS A 62 3.84 0.02 16.51
C LYS A 62 2.49 0.50 15.96
N VAL A 63 2.25 0.21 14.69
CA VAL A 63 1.00 0.52 13.97
C VAL A 63 0.18 -0.75 13.79
N LYS A 64 -1.12 -0.59 13.52
CA LYS A 64 -1.99 -1.68 13.06
C LYS A 64 -2.26 -1.49 11.58
N ILE A 65 -1.78 -2.42 10.75
CA ILE A 65 -2.01 -2.43 9.31
C ILE A 65 -2.99 -3.58 9.04
N PRO A 66 -4.25 -3.27 8.75
CA PRO A 66 -5.26 -4.30 8.66
C PRO A 66 -5.02 -5.19 7.42
N ARG A 67 -4.80 -6.49 7.66
CA ARG A 67 -4.51 -7.50 6.62
C ARG A 67 -5.75 -7.70 5.75
N GLY A 68 -5.58 -7.69 4.42
CA GLY A 68 -6.71 -7.71 3.46
C GLY A 68 -7.41 -6.35 3.26
N ARG A 69 -7.10 -5.36 4.10
CA ARG A 69 -7.75 -4.05 4.08
C ARG A 69 -7.01 -2.99 3.30
N ILE A 70 -5.88 -3.30 2.67
CA ILE A 70 -5.25 -2.33 1.75
C ILE A 70 -6.24 -1.98 0.62
N VAL A 71 -6.97 -2.98 0.13
CA VAL A 71 -8.06 -2.79 -0.82
C VAL A 71 -9.24 -2.05 -0.19
N GLU A 72 -9.58 -2.31 1.08
CA GLU A 72 -10.66 -1.59 1.77
C GLU A 72 -10.31 -0.12 2.10
N GLU A 73 -9.07 0.18 2.46
CA GLU A 73 -8.56 1.53 2.65
C GLU A 73 -8.49 2.28 1.31
N ALA A 74 -8.04 1.58 0.27
CA ALA A 74 -8.11 2.08 -1.08
C ALA A 74 -9.55 2.40 -1.44
N ARG A 75 -10.52 1.52 -1.19
CA ARG A 75 -11.95 1.75 -1.42
C ARG A 75 -12.49 2.98 -0.67
N GLY A 76 -12.07 3.20 0.57
CA GLY A 76 -12.53 4.33 1.38
C GLY A 76 -14.04 4.27 1.65
N ASP A 77 -14.74 5.37 1.33
CA ASP A 77 -16.18 5.52 1.56
C ASP A 77 -17.06 4.77 0.52
N LEU A 78 -16.47 4.26 -0.57
CA LEU A 78 -17.23 3.50 -1.56
C LEU A 78 -17.72 2.19 -0.97
N SER A 79 -18.94 1.78 -1.33
CA SER A 79 -19.40 0.42 -1.06
C SER A 79 -18.66 -0.61 -1.94
N GLU A 80 -18.71 -1.89 -1.56
CA GLU A 80 -18.11 -2.97 -2.34
C GLU A 80 -18.63 -3.02 -3.78
N ALA A 81 -19.95 -2.85 -3.96
CA ALA A 81 -20.60 -2.84 -5.27
C ALA A 81 -20.24 -1.60 -6.12
N GLU A 82 -19.89 -0.48 -5.48
CA GLU A 82 -19.39 0.71 -6.18
C GLU A 82 -17.92 0.58 -6.54
N PHE A 83 -17.13 -0.15 -5.74
CA PHE A 83 -15.71 -0.34 -5.98
C PHE A 83 -15.42 -1.44 -7.01
N GLU A 84 -16.13 -2.57 -6.90
CA GLU A 84 -15.99 -3.71 -7.78
C GLU A 84 -17.33 -4.29 -8.24
N LYS A 85 -17.31 -4.88 -9.43
CA LYS A 85 -18.41 -5.65 -9.99
C LYS A 85 -17.87 -6.95 -10.55
N SER A 86 -18.29 -8.07 -9.94
CA SER A 86 -17.85 -9.42 -10.31
C SER A 86 -16.31 -9.58 -10.27
N GLY A 87 -15.66 -9.02 -9.25
CA GLY A 87 -14.19 -9.05 -9.10
C GLY A 87 -13.42 -8.15 -10.06
N ILE A 88 -14.11 -7.27 -10.81
CA ILE A 88 -13.50 -6.25 -11.68
C ILE A 88 -13.70 -4.88 -11.04
N VAL A 89 -12.63 -4.10 -10.93
CA VAL A 89 -12.67 -2.72 -10.44
C VAL A 89 -13.53 -1.87 -11.37
N THR A 90 -14.50 -1.13 -10.82
CA THR A 90 -15.34 -0.21 -11.58
C THR A 90 -14.60 1.09 -11.92
N GLU A 91 -15.20 1.98 -12.69
CA GLU A 91 -14.64 3.31 -12.94
C GLU A 91 -14.48 4.13 -11.65
N ALA A 92 -15.47 4.09 -10.75
CA ALA A 92 -15.39 4.76 -9.45
C ALA A 92 -14.29 4.17 -8.56
N GLY A 93 -14.18 2.83 -8.51
CA GLY A 93 -13.10 2.15 -7.81
C GLY A 93 -11.72 2.49 -8.38
N MET A 94 -11.61 2.64 -9.71
CA MET A 94 -10.38 3.02 -10.38
C MET A 94 -9.94 4.45 -10.06
N VAL A 95 -10.87 5.42 -10.10
CA VAL A 95 -10.59 6.81 -9.69
C VAL A 95 -10.07 6.85 -8.25
N ARG A 96 -10.74 6.08 -7.38
CA ARG A 96 -10.37 6.00 -5.98
C ARG A 96 -9.00 5.33 -5.77
N LEU A 97 -8.72 4.22 -6.47
CA LEU A 97 -7.42 3.54 -6.42
C LEU A 97 -6.28 4.46 -6.86
N LYS A 98 -6.44 5.19 -7.97
CA LYS A 98 -5.45 6.16 -8.46
C LYS A 98 -5.20 7.29 -7.46
N SER A 99 -6.23 7.74 -6.76
CA SER A 99 -6.09 8.72 -5.68
C SER A 99 -5.33 8.14 -4.47
N PHE A 100 -5.64 6.91 -4.08
CA PHE A 100 -5.00 6.25 -2.93
C PHE A 100 -3.53 5.90 -3.19
N LEU A 101 -3.23 5.39 -4.39
CA LEU A 101 -1.92 4.98 -4.89
C LEU A 101 -1.34 6.07 -5.81
N SER A 102 -1.26 7.31 -5.31
CA SER A 102 -0.80 8.46 -6.08
C SER A 102 0.67 8.38 -6.52
N GLU A 103 1.44 7.46 -5.93
CA GLU A 103 2.81 7.13 -6.33
C GLU A 103 2.88 6.25 -7.58
N VAL A 104 1.81 5.52 -7.89
CA VAL A 104 1.83 4.55 -8.99
C VAL A 104 1.53 5.27 -10.30
N PRO A 105 2.40 5.15 -11.32
CA PRO A 105 2.12 5.71 -12.64
C PRO A 105 0.77 5.26 -13.23
N PRO A 106 0.01 6.18 -13.86
CA PRO A 106 -1.29 5.86 -14.47
C PRO A 106 -1.25 4.69 -15.47
N GLU A 107 -0.12 4.46 -16.14
CA GLU A 107 0.07 3.34 -17.08
C GLU A 107 -0.03 1.95 -16.44
N HIS A 108 0.17 1.81 -15.12
CA HIS A 108 0.05 0.53 -14.44
C HIS A 108 -1.42 0.19 -14.12
N PHE A 109 -2.31 1.18 -14.15
CA PHE A 109 -3.75 0.99 -13.96
C PHE A 109 -4.43 0.58 -15.26
N LYS A 110 -4.37 -0.72 -15.57
CA LYS A 110 -5.02 -1.29 -16.77
C LYS A 110 -6.55 -1.37 -16.57
N SER A 111 -7.33 -1.22 -17.63
CA SER A 111 -8.77 -1.47 -17.61
C SER A 111 -9.13 -2.52 -18.67
N PRO A 112 -9.89 -3.59 -18.35
CA PRO A 112 -10.42 -3.91 -17.03
C PRO A 112 -9.33 -4.41 -16.05
N MET A 113 -9.39 -3.97 -14.78
CA MET A 113 -8.51 -4.45 -13.69
C MET A 113 -9.28 -5.41 -12.79
N LYS A 114 -8.72 -6.57 -12.47
CA LYS A 114 -9.29 -7.44 -11.44
C LYS A 114 -8.88 -6.95 -10.06
N VAL A 115 -9.75 -7.10 -9.07
CA VAL A 115 -9.41 -6.78 -7.67
C VAL A 115 -8.23 -7.62 -7.16
N ALA A 116 -8.11 -8.86 -7.62
CA ALA A 116 -6.97 -9.72 -7.35
C ALA A 116 -5.63 -9.20 -7.91
N ASP A 117 -5.64 -8.30 -8.90
CA ASP A 117 -4.43 -7.69 -9.48
C ASP A 117 -3.99 -6.41 -8.75
N ILE A 118 -4.82 -5.85 -7.84
CA ILE A 118 -4.48 -4.62 -7.10
C ILE A 118 -3.15 -4.75 -6.34
N PRO A 119 -2.83 -5.86 -5.65
CA PRO A 119 -1.55 -6.00 -4.96
C PRO A 119 -0.31 -5.87 -5.86
N ARG A 120 -0.46 -6.06 -7.18
CA ARG A 120 0.64 -5.90 -8.15
C ARG A 120 1.03 -4.45 -8.38
N LEU A 121 0.18 -3.51 -7.96
CA LEU A 121 0.46 -2.09 -7.99
C LEU A 121 1.29 -1.63 -6.79
N PHE A 122 1.36 -2.41 -5.71
CA PHE A 122 1.99 -1.97 -4.48
C PHE A 122 3.51 -1.87 -4.64
N THR A 123 4.03 -0.71 -4.29
CA THR A 123 5.46 -0.41 -4.28
C THR A 123 5.97 -0.28 -2.85
N VAL A 124 7.29 -0.17 -2.68
CA VAL A 124 7.89 0.15 -1.37
C VAL A 124 7.34 1.47 -0.82
N GLU A 125 7.12 2.48 -1.68
CA GLU A 125 6.50 3.74 -1.28
C GLU A 125 5.06 3.57 -0.79
N THR A 126 4.27 2.66 -1.36
CA THR A 126 2.92 2.34 -0.88
C THR A 126 2.93 1.96 0.60
N PHE A 127 3.87 1.11 1.03
CA PHE A 127 3.99 0.68 2.42
C PHE A 127 4.47 1.80 3.33
N CYS A 128 5.38 2.67 2.84
CA CYS A 128 5.76 3.88 3.57
C CYS A 128 4.54 4.76 3.85
N LYS A 129 3.74 5.04 2.82
CA LYS A 129 2.53 5.85 2.95
C LYS A 129 1.52 5.22 3.91
N MET A 130 1.35 3.90 3.85
CA MET A 130 0.47 3.18 4.78
C MET A 130 0.91 3.31 6.23
N VAL A 131 2.21 3.10 6.53
CA VAL A 131 2.74 3.26 7.88
C VAL A 131 2.48 4.69 8.39
N LEU A 132 2.73 5.71 7.57
CA LEU A 132 2.48 7.11 7.93
C LEU A 132 1.00 7.40 8.17
N ARG A 133 0.10 6.87 7.33
CA ARG A 133 -1.36 6.96 7.52
C ARG A 133 -1.76 6.39 8.88
N GLN A 134 -1.22 5.21 9.22
CA GLN A 134 -1.56 4.55 10.48
C GLN A 134 -0.95 5.25 11.71
N GLN A 135 0.27 5.79 11.60
CA GLN A 135 0.85 6.61 12.67
C GLN A 135 0.01 7.87 12.93
N ARG A 136 -0.44 8.55 11.86
CA ARG A 136 -1.33 9.71 11.96
C ARG A 136 -2.70 9.35 12.54
N ALA A 137 -3.27 8.22 12.13
CA ALA A 137 -4.54 7.74 12.66
C ALA A 137 -4.43 7.37 14.16
N ALA A 138 -3.32 6.78 14.58
CA ALA A 138 -3.05 6.48 15.99
C ALA A 138 -2.75 7.72 16.84
N ALA A 139 -2.21 8.78 16.24
CA ALA A 139 -1.95 10.06 16.89
C ALA A 139 -3.19 10.97 16.99
N ALA A 140 -4.22 10.71 16.18
CA ALA A 140 -5.50 11.41 16.30
C ALA A 140 -6.21 10.95 17.59
N PRO A 141 -6.64 11.87 18.47
CA PRO A 141 -7.41 11.49 19.66
C PRO A 141 -8.69 10.77 19.22
N PRO A 142 -9.15 9.74 19.94
CA PRO A 142 -10.47 9.17 19.69
C PRO A 142 -11.49 10.30 19.84
N ALA A 143 -12.25 10.54 18.77
CA ALA A 143 -13.33 11.53 18.75
C ALA A 143 -14.40 11.19 19.79
#